data_AF-A0AAN8S671-F1
#
_entry.id   AF-A0AAN8S671-F1
#
_cell.length_a   1.000
_cell.length_b   1.000
_cell.length_c   1.000
_cell.angle_alpha   90.00
_cell.angle_beta   90.00
_cell.angle_gamma   90.00
#
_symmetry.space_group_name_H-M   'P 1'
#
loop_
_entity.id
_entity.type
_entity.pdbx_description
1 polymer ?
#
loop_
_entity_poly.entity_id
_entity_poly.type
_entity_poly.pdbx_seq_one_letter_code
_entity_poly.pdbx_strand_id
1 'polypeptide(L)'
;MTSKGRNAVRLETEIEKCREESRWNRVIELAEQLKQRSPNQETLADFLLGEGKLESYLEENPSIDSNVARARNSLNDAKNHLLNATTELGKKERVALDGNLLLGKLHYICGRFNEALVCYANAELDSLTEKELPSRGLKIVAESYAIKGLCLEKINPSVSSKYKQAEHLEQITKCFELAADLTLLYLQELDKVQQQPHHTSAASSGK
;
A
#
# COMPACT_ATOMS: atom_id res chain seq x y z
N MET A 1 -1.82 -30.26 -21.18
CA MET A 1 -0.92 -29.20 -20.69
C MET A 1 -1.69 -28.02 -20.06
N THR A 2 -2.67 -28.28 -19.20
CA THR A 2 -3.58 -27.25 -18.64
C THR A 2 -3.39 -26.98 -17.14
N SER A 3 -2.52 -27.73 -16.44
CA SER A 3 -2.35 -27.60 -14.98
C SER A 3 -1.46 -26.43 -14.54
N LYS A 4 -0.50 -26.00 -15.36
CA LYS A 4 0.42 -24.89 -15.01
C LYS A 4 -0.32 -23.57 -14.78
N GLY A 5 -1.27 -23.21 -15.66
CA GLY A 5 -2.06 -21.99 -15.51
C GLY A 5 -3.01 -22.03 -14.32
N ARG A 6 -3.62 -23.19 -14.04
CA ARG A 6 -4.56 -23.35 -12.92
C ARG A 6 -3.86 -23.23 -11.55
N ASN A 7 -2.62 -23.69 -11.45
CA ASN A 7 -1.82 -23.57 -10.23
C ASN A 7 -1.32 -22.13 -10.00
N ALA A 8 -1.03 -21.37 -11.05
CA ALA A 8 -0.65 -19.96 -10.95
C ALA A 8 -1.82 -19.10 -10.45
N VAL A 9 -3.02 -19.26 -11.03
CA VAL A 9 -4.23 -18.55 -10.60
C VAL A 9 -4.58 -18.86 -9.13
N ARG A 10 -4.40 -20.12 -8.71
CA ARG A 10 -4.61 -20.51 -7.31
C ARG A 10 -3.63 -19.81 -6.36
N LEU A 11 -2.37 -19.66 -6.76
CA LEU A 11 -1.35 -18.98 -5.97
C LEU A 11 -1.67 -17.49 -5.81
N GLU A 12 -2.02 -16.80 -6.91
CA GLU A 12 -2.41 -15.39 -6.89
C GLU A 12 -3.65 -15.14 -6.01
N THR A 13 -4.65 -16.02 -6.10
CA THR A 13 -5.85 -15.95 -5.26
C THR A 13 -5.53 -16.14 -3.77
N GLU A 14 -4.62 -17.07 -3.44
CA GLU A 14 -4.19 -17.30 -2.06
C GLU A 14 -3.40 -16.11 -1.50
N ILE A 15 -2.56 -15.48 -2.33
CA ILE A 15 -1.84 -14.26 -1.98
C ILE A 15 -2.82 -13.14 -1.64
N GLU A 16 -3.80 -12.86 -2.51
CA GLU A 16 -4.75 -11.77 -2.28
C GLU A 16 -5.55 -11.97 -0.99
N LYS A 17 -6.04 -13.18 -0.76
CA LYS A 17 -6.72 -13.53 0.48
C LYS A 17 -5.85 -13.28 1.72
N CYS A 18 -4.57 -13.65 1.67
CA CYS A 18 -3.66 -13.40 2.78
C CYS A 18 -3.41 -11.91 3.01
N ARG A 19 -3.40 -11.07 1.95
CA ARG A 19 -3.27 -9.61 2.07
C ARG A 19 -4.50 -8.99 2.70
N GLU A 20 -5.70 -9.43 2.29
CA GLU A 20 -6.97 -8.97 2.87
C GLU A 20 -7.06 -9.27 4.38
N GLU A 21 -6.58 -10.45 4.79
CA GLU A 21 -6.57 -10.89 6.19
C GLU A 21 -5.32 -10.44 6.95
N SER A 22 -4.46 -9.60 6.35
CA SER A 22 -3.21 -9.09 6.95
C SER A 22 -2.25 -10.21 7.43
N ARG A 23 -2.24 -11.36 6.75
CA ARG A 23 -1.32 -12.49 7.03
C ARG A 23 0.02 -12.29 6.33
N TRP A 24 0.76 -11.24 6.68
CA TRP A 24 1.93 -10.78 5.92
C TRP A 24 3.07 -11.79 5.82
N ASN A 25 3.34 -12.55 6.88
CA ASN A 25 4.35 -13.62 6.83
C ASN A 25 4.01 -14.65 5.74
N ARG A 26 2.71 -14.98 5.59
CA ARG A 26 2.24 -15.88 4.53
C ARG A 26 2.32 -15.24 3.15
N VAL A 27 2.02 -13.94 3.03
CA VAL A 27 2.19 -13.18 1.77
C VAL A 27 3.64 -13.25 1.30
N ILE A 28 4.61 -13.05 2.20
CA ILE A 28 6.05 -13.11 1.89
C ILE A 28 6.41 -14.50 1.35
N GLU A 29 6.05 -15.58 2.05
CA GLU A 29 6.32 -16.96 1.61
C GLU A 29 5.74 -17.27 0.21
N LEU A 30 4.51 -16.82 -0.04
CA LEU A 30 3.83 -17.05 -1.31
C LEU A 30 4.44 -16.20 -2.44
N ALA A 31 4.87 -14.97 -2.15
CA ALA A 31 5.54 -14.11 -3.11
C ALA A 31 6.94 -14.65 -3.49
N GLU A 32 7.67 -15.25 -2.55
CA GLU A 32 8.92 -15.96 -2.87
C GLU A 32 8.66 -17.16 -3.80
N GLN A 33 7.61 -17.93 -3.54
CA GLN A 33 7.20 -19.02 -4.43
C GLN A 33 6.79 -18.52 -5.82
N LEU A 34 6.10 -17.38 -5.90
CA LEU A 34 5.75 -16.74 -7.16
C LEU A 34 7.01 -16.37 -7.95
N LYS A 35 7.98 -15.72 -7.30
CA LYS A 35 9.26 -15.35 -7.90
C LYS A 35 10.03 -16.55 -8.45
N GLN A 36 10.04 -17.68 -7.72
CA GLN A 36 10.72 -18.91 -8.15
C GLN A 36 10.01 -19.62 -9.32
N ARG A 37 8.67 -19.60 -9.34
CA ARG A 37 7.87 -20.37 -10.31
C ARG A 37 7.56 -19.61 -11.59
N SER A 38 7.55 -18.28 -11.52
CA SER A 38 7.17 -17.38 -12.60
C SER A 38 8.18 -16.25 -12.75
N PRO A 39 9.36 -16.49 -13.39
CA PRO A 39 10.34 -15.44 -13.60
C PRO A 39 9.80 -14.22 -14.37
N ASN A 40 8.75 -14.40 -15.18
CA ASN A 40 8.08 -13.34 -15.92
C ASN A 40 7.17 -12.44 -15.06
N GLN A 41 7.01 -12.75 -13.77
CA GLN A 41 6.26 -11.95 -12.79
C GLN A 41 7.18 -11.47 -11.67
N GLU A 42 8.47 -11.31 -11.96
CA GLU A 42 9.45 -10.90 -10.95
C GLU A 42 9.10 -9.54 -10.33
N THR A 43 8.56 -8.60 -11.11
CA THR A 43 8.22 -7.27 -10.60
C THR A 43 6.98 -7.29 -9.72
N LEU A 44 5.95 -8.05 -10.07
CA LEU A 44 4.83 -8.34 -9.16
C LEU A 44 5.29 -9.03 -7.87
N ALA A 45 6.19 -10.02 -7.96
CA ALA A 45 6.72 -10.68 -6.77
C ALA A 45 7.51 -9.72 -5.88
N ASP A 46 8.35 -8.87 -6.47
CA ASP A 46 9.06 -7.82 -5.74
C ASP A 46 8.08 -6.84 -5.07
N PHE A 47 7.01 -6.41 -5.75
CA PHE A 47 5.98 -5.58 -5.14
C PHE A 47 5.37 -6.24 -3.89
N LEU A 48 4.95 -7.51 -3.99
CA LEU A 48 4.34 -8.26 -2.89
C LEU A 48 5.31 -8.52 -1.73
N LEU A 49 6.59 -8.79 -2.02
CA LEU A 49 7.63 -8.94 -1.00
C LEU A 49 7.89 -7.62 -0.27
N GLY A 50 7.93 -6.52 -1.02
CA GLY A 50 8.09 -5.18 -0.49
C GLY A 50 6.94 -4.80 0.44
N GLU A 51 5.70 -5.01 0.02
CA GLU A 51 4.51 -4.79 0.84
C GLU A 51 4.51 -5.67 2.09
N GLY A 52 4.64 -6.98 1.93
CA GLY A 52 4.55 -7.92 3.05
C GLY A 52 5.60 -7.64 4.13
N LYS A 53 6.84 -7.33 3.73
CA LYS A 53 7.91 -6.96 4.68
C LYS A 53 7.64 -5.62 5.37
N LEU A 54 7.08 -4.64 4.65
CA LEU A 54 6.74 -3.33 5.21
C LEU A 54 5.61 -3.44 6.24
N GLU A 55 4.51 -4.09 5.89
CA GLU A 55 3.33 -4.20 6.77
C GLU A 55 3.62 -5.11 7.97
N SER A 56 4.34 -6.23 7.78
CA SER A 56 4.81 -7.09 8.88
C SER A 56 5.65 -6.31 9.91
N TYR A 57 6.56 -5.46 9.44
CA TYR A 57 7.35 -4.60 10.32
C TYR A 57 6.47 -3.64 11.15
N LEU A 58 5.44 -3.07 10.54
CA LEU A 58 4.56 -2.09 11.17
C LEU A 58 3.62 -2.68 12.21
N GLU A 59 3.25 -3.96 12.09
CA GLU A 59 2.49 -4.67 13.12
C GLU A 59 3.27 -4.78 14.44
N GLU A 60 4.59 -4.93 14.35
CA GLU A 60 5.48 -5.05 15.51
C GLU A 60 6.08 -3.72 15.97
N ASN A 61 6.19 -2.75 15.06
CA ASN A 61 6.89 -1.48 15.30
C ASN A 61 6.05 -0.29 14.82
N PRO A 62 5.32 0.38 15.73
CA PRO A 62 4.56 1.58 15.40
C PRO A 62 5.43 2.68 14.76
N SER A 63 4.87 3.43 13.83
CA SER A 63 5.53 4.54 13.14
C SER A 63 5.65 5.79 14.02
N ILE A 64 6.52 5.73 15.03
CA ILE A 64 6.83 6.83 15.95
C ILE A 64 8.28 7.29 15.79
N ASP A 65 8.57 8.55 16.12
CA ASP A 65 9.89 9.18 15.91
C ASP A 65 11.04 8.38 16.54
N SER A 66 10.82 7.71 17.68
CA SER A 66 11.85 6.88 18.34
C SER A 66 12.25 5.63 17.55
N ASN A 67 11.40 5.15 16.65
CA ASN A 67 11.64 3.93 15.86
C ASN A 67 12.37 4.19 14.53
N VAL A 68 12.51 5.46 14.11
CA VAL A 68 13.07 5.83 12.81
C VAL A 68 14.46 5.22 12.54
N ALA A 69 15.35 5.22 13.54
CA ALA A 69 16.69 4.65 13.37
C ALA A 69 16.65 3.13 13.14
N ARG A 70 15.75 2.42 13.85
CA ARG A 70 15.52 0.98 13.65
C ARG A 70 14.92 0.72 12.26
N ALA A 71 13.90 1.48 11.89
CA ALA A 71 13.23 1.35 10.60
C ALA A 71 14.20 1.45 9.42
N ARG A 72 15.13 2.42 9.45
CA ARG A 72 16.15 2.59 8.39
C ARG A 72 17.01 1.34 8.17
N ASN A 73 17.27 0.58 9.23
CA ASN A 73 18.07 -0.65 9.15
C ASN A 73 17.21 -1.85 8.77
N SER A 74 16.02 -1.98 9.36
CA SER A 74 15.14 -3.14 9.19
C SER A 74 14.38 -3.14 7.86
N LEU A 75 14.06 -1.98 7.28
CA LEU A 75 13.24 -1.86 6.06
C LEU A 75 14.06 -1.79 4.76
N ASN A 76 15.38 -1.98 4.80
CA ASN A 76 16.21 -1.89 3.60
C ASN A 76 15.83 -2.93 2.53
N ASP A 77 15.51 -4.15 2.95
CA ASP A 77 15.07 -5.21 2.04
C ASP A 77 13.71 -4.88 1.42
N ALA A 78 12.74 -4.44 2.22
CA ALA A 78 11.43 -4.01 1.72
C ALA A 78 11.58 -2.87 0.71
N LYS A 79 12.45 -1.90 1.00
CA LYS A 79 12.75 -0.78 0.11
C LYS A 79 13.31 -1.24 -1.24
N ASN A 80 14.27 -2.15 -1.24
CA ASN A 80 14.87 -2.65 -2.49
C ASN A 80 13.84 -3.33 -3.39
N HIS A 81 12.99 -4.17 -2.80
CA HIS A 81 11.89 -4.81 -3.53
C HIS A 81 10.90 -3.80 -4.11
N LEU A 82 10.46 -2.81 -3.31
CA LEU A 82 9.55 -1.79 -3.81
C LEU A 82 10.19 -0.90 -4.89
N LEU A 83 11.49 -0.60 -4.80
CA LEU A 83 12.20 0.12 -5.86
C LEU A 83 12.16 -0.64 -7.19
N ASN A 84 12.40 -1.96 -7.17
CA ASN A 84 12.25 -2.81 -8.36
C ASN A 84 10.83 -2.76 -8.92
N ALA A 85 9.82 -2.73 -8.04
CA ALA A 85 8.41 -2.61 -8.42
C ALA A 85 8.06 -1.28 -9.10
N THR A 86 8.82 -0.21 -8.86
CA THR A 86 8.56 1.12 -9.44
C THR A 86 9.28 1.39 -10.77
N THR A 87 9.95 0.39 -11.33
CA THR A 87 10.62 0.50 -12.64
C THR A 87 9.63 0.59 -13.81
N GLU A 88 10.14 0.84 -15.02
CA GLU A 88 9.32 0.82 -16.26
C GLU A 88 8.65 -0.54 -16.50
N LEU A 89 9.26 -1.64 -16.04
CA LEU A 89 8.63 -2.96 -16.09
C LEU A 89 7.43 -3.03 -15.14
N GLY A 90 7.57 -2.48 -13.94
CA GLY A 90 6.48 -2.38 -12.98
C GLY A 90 5.31 -1.51 -13.45
N LYS A 91 5.58 -0.49 -14.28
CA LYS A 91 4.50 0.26 -14.95
C LYS A 91 3.72 -0.61 -15.93
N LYS A 92 4.40 -1.46 -16.71
CA LYS A 92 3.76 -2.43 -17.62
C LYS A 92 2.94 -3.47 -16.86
N GLU A 93 3.45 -3.92 -15.71
CA GLU A 93 2.77 -4.87 -14.82
C GLU A 93 1.73 -4.20 -13.89
N ARG A 94 1.53 -2.88 -14.01
CA ARG A 94 0.56 -2.08 -13.23
C ARG A 94 0.78 -2.09 -11.71
N VAL A 95 2.00 -2.43 -11.25
CA VAL A 95 2.38 -2.42 -9.83
C VAL A 95 3.16 -1.16 -9.43
N ALA A 96 3.68 -0.40 -10.40
CA ALA A 96 4.52 0.76 -10.08
C ALA A 96 3.78 1.88 -9.35
N LEU A 97 2.47 2.05 -9.59
CA LEU A 97 1.67 3.04 -8.90
C LEU A 97 1.57 2.72 -7.41
N ASP A 98 1.05 1.53 -7.07
CA ASP A 98 0.95 1.05 -5.69
C ASP A 98 2.34 0.96 -5.03
N GLY A 99 3.36 0.55 -5.79
CA GLY A 99 4.74 0.51 -5.32
C GLY A 99 5.27 1.88 -4.88
N ASN A 100 4.94 2.95 -5.62
CA ASN A 100 5.29 4.31 -5.21
C ASN A 100 4.52 4.74 -3.95
N LEU A 101 3.23 4.40 -3.81
CA LEU A 101 2.47 4.71 -2.60
C LEU A 101 3.09 4.04 -1.35
N LEU A 102 3.46 2.76 -1.46
CA LEU A 102 4.12 2.03 -0.37
C LEU A 102 5.55 2.53 -0.11
N LEU A 103 6.31 2.93 -1.13
CA LEU A 103 7.60 3.60 -0.93
C LEU A 103 7.44 4.92 -0.19
N GLY A 104 6.39 5.70 -0.49
CA GLY A 104 6.06 6.92 0.23
C GLY A 104 5.90 6.66 1.73
N LYS A 105 5.10 5.65 2.08
CA LYS A 105 4.92 5.17 3.46
C LYS A 105 6.23 4.74 4.09
N LEU A 106 7.03 3.91 3.41
CA LEU A 106 8.34 3.45 3.89
C LEU A 106 9.30 4.62 4.15
N HIS A 107 9.37 5.58 3.24
CA HIS A 107 10.22 6.75 3.38
C HIS A 107 9.81 7.60 4.57
N TYR A 108 8.50 7.81 4.79
CA TYR A 108 8.01 8.51 5.97
C TYR A 108 8.43 7.81 7.28
N ILE A 109 8.25 6.49 7.38
CA ILE A 109 8.65 5.70 8.56
C ILE A 109 10.18 5.79 8.79
N CYS A 110 10.96 5.90 7.72
CA CYS A 110 12.40 6.14 7.78
C CYS A 110 12.80 7.61 8.05
N GLY A 111 11.85 8.51 8.30
CA GLY A 111 12.09 9.95 8.49
C GLY A 111 12.67 10.64 7.26
N ARG A 112 12.33 10.16 6.06
CA ARG A 112 12.77 10.65 4.75
C ARG A 112 11.61 11.37 4.06
N PHE A 113 11.19 12.49 4.63
CA PHE A 113 9.95 13.18 4.24
C PHE A 113 9.96 13.68 2.79
N ASN A 114 11.09 14.22 2.32
CA ASN A 114 11.20 14.69 0.94
C ASN A 114 11.11 13.53 -0.06
N GLU A 115 11.82 12.42 0.19
CA GLU A 115 11.71 11.23 -0.65
C GLU A 115 10.28 10.67 -0.67
N ALA A 116 9.57 10.71 0.46
CA ALA A 116 8.16 10.29 0.52
C ALA A 116 7.26 11.15 -0.38
N LEU A 117 7.43 12.48 -0.37
CA LEU A 117 6.67 13.39 -1.24
C LEU A 117 6.95 13.14 -2.72
N VAL A 118 8.20 12.85 -3.09
CA VAL A 118 8.58 12.48 -4.47
C VAL A 118 7.84 11.21 -4.91
N CYS A 119 7.74 10.20 -4.03
CA CYS A 119 6.99 8.99 -4.32
C CYS A 119 5.50 9.27 -4.58
N TYR A 120 4.85 10.12 -3.77
CA TYR A 120 3.44 10.47 -4.01
C TYR A 120 3.22 11.29 -5.28
N ALA A 121 4.20 12.11 -5.69
CA ALA A 121 4.17 12.77 -6.99
C ALA A 121 4.29 11.76 -8.14
N ASN A 122 5.22 10.80 -8.04
CA ASN A 122 5.39 9.74 -9.04
C ASN A 122 4.19 8.80 -9.16
N ALA A 123 3.42 8.61 -8.07
CA ALA A 123 2.18 7.85 -8.06
C ALA A 123 0.98 8.63 -8.61
N GLU A 124 1.15 9.92 -8.92
CA GLU A 124 0.06 10.83 -9.32
C GLU A 124 -1.11 10.78 -8.33
N LEU A 125 -0.82 10.81 -7.02
CA LEU A 125 -1.78 10.58 -5.93
C LEU A 125 -3.06 11.44 -6.08
N ASP A 126 -2.90 12.69 -6.50
CA ASP A 126 -4.02 13.64 -6.67
C ASP A 126 -5.01 13.20 -7.77
N SER A 127 -4.60 12.37 -8.73
CA SER A 127 -5.48 11.82 -9.76
C SER A 127 -6.32 10.61 -9.31
N LEU A 128 -5.98 10.02 -8.16
CA LEU A 128 -6.63 8.79 -7.66
C LEU A 128 -7.98 9.07 -7.01
N THR A 129 -8.22 10.28 -6.55
CA THR A 129 -9.52 10.70 -5.97
C THR A 129 -10.63 10.85 -6.99
N GLU A 130 -10.30 10.87 -8.28
CA GLU A 130 -11.26 10.99 -9.38
C GLU A 130 -11.74 9.61 -9.90
N LYS A 131 -11.21 8.51 -9.34
CA LYS A 131 -11.44 7.14 -9.82
C LYS A 131 -12.19 6.33 -8.78
N GLU A 132 -13.02 5.39 -9.22
CA GLU A 132 -13.51 4.33 -8.34
C GLU A 132 -12.35 3.39 -8.00
N LEU A 133 -12.11 3.19 -6.71
CA LEU A 133 -11.02 2.37 -6.19
C LEU A 133 -11.58 1.10 -5.52
N PRO A 134 -10.91 -0.05 -5.65
CA PRO A 134 -11.23 -1.22 -4.84
C PRO A 134 -10.96 -0.93 -3.35
N SER A 135 -11.58 -1.70 -2.44
CA SER A 135 -11.49 -1.50 -0.98
C SER A 135 -10.05 -1.34 -0.46
N ARG A 136 -9.12 -2.22 -0.85
CA ARG A 136 -7.70 -2.07 -0.47
C ARG A 136 -7.06 -0.82 -1.08
N GLY A 137 -7.45 -0.43 -2.29
CA GLY A 137 -7.02 0.82 -2.93
C GLY A 137 -7.45 2.05 -2.13
N LEU A 138 -8.69 2.07 -1.62
CA LEU A 138 -9.18 3.15 -0.76
C LEU A 138 -8.30 3.31 0.48
N LYS A 139 -8.01 2.20 1.18
CA LYS A 139 -7.12 2.20 2.36
C LYS A 139 -5.74 2.80 2.04
N ILE A 140 -5.10 2.32 0.97
CA ILE A 140 -3.72 2.75 0.63
C ILE A 140 -3.68 4.22 0.22
N VAL A 141 -4.66 4.68 -0.56
CA VAL A 141 -4.74 6.09 -0.98
C VAL A 141 -5.04 6.98 0.21
N ALA A 142 -5.94 6.57 1.12
CA ALA A 142 -6.22 7.28 2.37
C ALA A 142 -4.95 7.44 3.24
N GLU A 143 -4.23 6.33 3.48
CA GLU A 143 -2.96 6.35 4.22
C GLU A 143 -1.92 7.24 3.53
N SER A 144 -1.85 7.20 2.20
CA SER A 144 -0.91 8.02 1.42
C SER A 144 -1.18 9.52 1.59
N TYR A 145 -2.45 9.95 1.60
CA TYR A 145 -2.80 11.34 1.88
C TYR A 145 -2.49 11.76 3.31
N ALA A 146 -2.80 10.91 4.29
CA ALA A 146 -2.47 11.19 5.69
C ALA A 146 -0.95 11.39 5.85
N ILE A 147 -0.15 10.51 5.26
CA ILE A 147 1.31 10.59 5.31
C ILE A 147 1.84 11.78 4.52
N LYS A 148 1.26 12.12 3.35
CA LYS A 148 1.62 13.33 2.59
C LYS A 148 1.43 14.58 3.45
N GLY A 149 0.32 14.69 4.17
CA GLY A 149 0.06 15.76 5.13
C GLY A 149 1.12 15.82 6.24
N LEU A 150 1.41 14.68 6.88
CA LEU A 150 2.43 14.58 7.95
C LEU A 150 3.84 14.92 7.44
N CYS A 151 4.20 14.56 6.21
CA CYS A 151 5.45 14.94 5.58
C CYS A 151 5.55 16.46 5.40
N LEU A 152 4.48 17.11 4.91
CA LEU A 152 4.41 18.55 4.72
C LEU A 152 4.55 19.30 6.06
N GLU A 153 3.91 18.82 7.13
CA GLU A 153 4.08 19.40 8.47
C GLU A 153 5.54 19.38 8.96
N LYS A 154 6.28 18.31 8.65
CA LYS A 154 7.70 18.18 9.02
C LYS A 154 8.61 19.05 8.16
N ILE A 155 8.22 19.35 6.92
CA ILE A 155 8.99 20.18 5.98
C ILE A 155 8.49 21.62 6.08
N ASN A 156 8.94 22.34 7.10
CA ASN A 156 8.58 23.75 7.26
C ASN A 156 9.30 24.62 6.21
N PRO A 157 8.59 25.48 5.44
CA PRO A 157 9.26 26.38 4.49
C PRO A 157 10.06 27.46 5.24
N SER A 158 11.38 27.31 5.25
CA SER A 158 12.35 28.05 6.07
C SER A 158 12.31 29.58 5.95
N VAL A 159 11.81 30.13 4.83
CA VAL A 159 11.56 31.57 4.64
C VAL A 159 10.32 31.73 3.77
N SER A 160 9.15 31.89 4.40
CA SER A 160 7.86 31.89 3.71
C SER A 160 7.02 33.11 4.10
N SER A 161 6.50 33.85 3.12
CA SER A 161 5.55 34.94 3.38
C SER A 161 4.28 34.40 4.04
N LYS A 162 3.51 35.25 4.73
CA LYS A 162 2.21 34.84 5.32
C LYS A 162 1.29 34.16 4.31
N TYR A 163 1.31 34.62 3.06
CA TYR A 163 0.56 34.03 1.95
C TYR A 163 1.00 32.58 1.67
N LYS A 164 2.30 32.35 1.50
CA LYS A 164 2.83 31.00 1.25
C LYS A 164 2.66 30.05 2.45
N GLN A 165 2.66 30.59 3.67
CA GLN A 165 2.32 29.81 4.87
C GLN A 165 0.85 29.38 4.85
N ALA A 166 -0.07 30.27 4.46
CA ALA A 166 -1.48 29.93 4.33
C ALA A 166 -1.72 28.86 3.25
N GLU A 167 -1.10 29.00 2.07
CA GLU A 167 -1.16 28.00 0.98
C GLU A 167 -0.63 26.63 1.43
N HIS A 168 0.48 26.62 2.18
CA HIS A 168 1.03 25.38 2.73
C HIS A 168 0.09 24.71 3.75
N LEU A 169 -0.54 25.50 4.63
CA LEU A 169 -1.53 25.00 5.57
C LEU A 169 -2.77 24.45 4.85
N GLU A 170 -3.25 25.15 3.82
CA GLU A 170 -4.37 24.68 2.99
C GLU A 170 -4.04 23.34 2.32
N GLN A 171 -2.81 23.17 1.83
CA GLN A 171 -2.36 21.90 1.26
C GLN A 171 -2.34 20.76 2.29
N ILE A 172 -1.88 21.03 3.52
CA ILE A 172 -1.90 20.06 4.61
C ILE A 172 -3.35 19.70 4.97
N THR A 173 -4.21 20.70 5.16
CA THR A 173 -5.63 20.51 5.48
C THR A 173 -6.30 19.63 4.43
N LYS A 174 -6.12 19.94 3.14
CA LYS A 174 -6.67 19.15 2.04
C LYS A 174 -6.20 17.69 2.07
N CYS A 175 -4.93 17.44 2.42
CA CYS A 175 -4.44 16.06 2.56
C CYS A 175 -5.20 15.31 3.65
N PHE A 176 -5.42 15.91 4.82
CA PHE A 176 -6.14 15.24 5.90
C PHE A 176 -7.64 15.11 5.65
N GLU A 177 -8.27 16.07 4.96
CA GLU A 177 -9.67 15.96 4.51
C GLU A 177 -9.85 14.75 3.59
N LEU A 178 -9.04 14.65 2.53
CA LEU A 178 -9.09 13.52 1.59
C LEU A 178 -8.78 12.19 2.27
N ALA A 179 -7.81 12.16 3.19
CA ALA A 179 -7.51 10.96 3.97
C ALA A 179 -8.70 10.51 4.81
N ALA A 180 -9.41 11.45 5.46
CA ALA A 180 -10.56 11.16 6.29
C ALA A 180 -11.74 10.64 5.46
N ASP A 181 -12.06 11.32 4.36
CA ASP A 181 -13.17 10.94 3.46
C ASP A 181 -12.95 9.54 2.86
N LEU A 182 -11.74 9.26 2.37
CA LEU A 182 -11.41 7.95 1.81
C LEU A 182 -11.40 6.86 2.89
N THR A 183 -10.95 7.17 4.10
CA THR A 183 -11.01 6.23 5.24
C THR A 183 -12.46 5.91 5.59
N LEU A 184 -13.34 6.91 5.62
CA LEU A 184 -14.76 6.70 5.90
C LEU A 184 -15.39 5.80 4.84
N LEU A 185 -15.10 6.05 3.56
CA LEU A 185 -15.57 5.21 2.46
C LEU A 185 -15.03 3.78 2.59
N TYR A 186 -13.75 3.61 2.92
CA TYR A 186 -13.15 2.29 3.15
C TYR A 186 -13.86 1.52 4.28
N LEU A 187 -14.12 2.17 5.42
CA LEU A 187 -14.82 1.54 6.54
C LEU A 187 -16.26 1.14 6.18
N GLN A 188 -16.96 1.97 5.41
CA GLN A 188 -18.30 1.64 4.90
C GLN A 188 -18.28 0.41 3.98
N GLU A 189 -17.27 0.28 3.11
CA GLU A 189 -17.12 -0.90 2.26
C GLU A 189 -16.83 -2.18 3.07
N LEU A 190 -16.01 -2.08 4.14
CA LEU A 190 -15.77 -3.20 5.04
C LEU A 190 -17.05 -3.67 5.74
N ASP A 191 -17.87 -2.74 6.24
CA ASP A 191 -19.12 -3.06 6.91
C ASP A 191 -20.09 -3.79 5.97
N LYS A 192 -20.16 -3.38 4.69
CA LYS A 192 -20.99 -4.06 3.68
C LYS A 192 -20.57 -5.52 3.46
N VAL A 193 -19.27 -5.78 3.42
CA VAL A 193 -18.74 -7.15 3.23
C VAL A 193 -19.04 -8.03 4.45
N GLN A 194 -18.93 -7.48 5.66
CA GLN A 194 -19.23 -8.21 6.90
C GLN A 194 -20.73 -8.51 7.06
N GLN A 195 -21.61 -7.67 6.52
CA GLN A 195 -23.06 -7.83 6.62
C GLN A 195 -23.67 -8.77 5.56
N GLN A 196 -22.89 -9.26 4.58
CA GLN A 196 -23.41 -10.25 3.63
C GLN A 196 -23.60 -11.61 4.32
N PRO A 197 -24.84 -12.15 4.39
CA PRO A 197 -25.06 -13.47 4.95
C PRO A 197 -24.36 -14.52 4.07
N HIS A 198 -23.50 -15.34 4.68
CA HIS A 198 -23.03 -16.59 4.07
C HIS A 198 -24.25 -17.48 3.77
N HIS A 199 -24.78 -17.41 2.54
CA HIS A 199 -25.70 -18.41 2.03
C HIS A 199 -24.93 -19.73 1.87
N THR A 200 -24.82 -20.48 2.96
CA THR A 200 -24.51 -21.90 2.91
C THR A 200 -25.73 -22.59 2.32
N SER A 201 -25.61 -23.03 1.06
CA SER A 201 -26.50 -24.02 0.48
C SER A 201 -26.44 -25.29 1.31
N ALA A 202 -27.29 -25.38 2.34
CA ALA A 202 -27.65 -26.64 2.95
C ALA A 202 -28.46 -27.42 1.90
N ALA A 203 -27.77 -28.28 1.15
CA ALA A 203 -28.40 -29.29 0.33
C ALA A 203 -29.30 -30.15 1.24
N SER A 204 -30.61 -29.98 1.10
CA SER A 204 -31.62 -30.84 1.70
C SER A 204 -31.52 -32.23 1.07
N SER A 205 -30.69 -33.09 1.63
CA SER A 205 -30.87 -34.53 1.52
C SER A 205 -31.83 -34.97 2.62
N GLY A 206 -33.10 -35.15 2.27
CA GLY A 206 -34.14 -35.54 3.21
C GLY A 206 -35.22 -36.37 2.52
N LYS A 207 -34.91 -37.66 2.37
CA LYS A 207 -35.78 -38.84 2.19
C LYS A 207 -36.90 -38.81 1.16
#